data_AF-A0A3B0SSQ9-F1
#
_entry.id   AF-A0A3B0SSQ9-F1
#
_cell.length_a   1.000
_cell.length_b   1.000
_cell.length_c   1.000
_cell.angle_alpha   90.00
_cell.angle_beta   90.00
_cell.angle_gamma   90.00
#
_symmetry.space_group_name_H-M   'P 1'
#
loop_
_entity.id
_entity.type
_entity.pdbx_description
1 polymer ?
#
loop_
_entity_poly.entity_id
_entity_poly.type
_entity_poly.pdbx_seq_one_letter_code
_entity_poly.pdbx_strand_id
1 'polypeptide(L)'
;MQTLAHKIRAKEFSRARRGYEVAEVTTFLEDVAADVDSLETELRRETVRANALERRVQSPQHAEGNVEAAFLAAAETKQKLIDEAQERARQIIIEARQQAEDLLSAPKEAAHRAQEDSSAILLQAKERLDSAIREAAAIEERARTEAANLETEAAERSRRTVEESDRRAQETIDAARHEAAIRIAAAQRESSDVRTALESEHTELLERVRSLQTAVVGMLEYGAARSVDLASIVEPDTDASGEMEEAS
;
A
#
# COMPACT_ATOMS: atom_id res chain seq x y z
N MET A 1 99.62 38.88 -62.15
CA MET A 1 100.92 38.40 -61.60
C MET A 1 101.77 37.95 -62.77
N GLN A 2 103.03 38.37 -62.87
CA GLN A 2 103.96 37.85 -63.89
C GLN A 2 104.28 36.38 -63.59
N THR A 3 104.18 35.50 -64.59
CA THR A 3 104.51 34.07 -64.47
C THR A 3 106.00 33.90 -64.23
N LEU A 4 106.39 32.79 -63.58
CA LEU A 4 107.80 32.48 -63.37
C LEU A 4 108.51 32.29 -64.72
N ALA A 5 107.83 31.69 -65.70
CA ALA A 5 108.29 31.58 -67.09
C ALA A 5 108.65 32.94 -67.71
N HIS A 6 107.80 33.97 -67.52
CA HIS A 6 108.09 35.33 -68.01
C HIS A 6 109.31 35.96 -67.30
N LYS A 7 109.48 35.71 -66.00
CA LYS A 7 110.65 36.18 -65.25
C LYS A 7 111.96 35.51 -65.69
N ILE A 8 111.88 34.25 -66.13
CA ILE A 8 113.03 33.51 -66.68
C ILE A 8 113.43 34.07 -68.05
N ARG A 9 112.45 34.30 -68.94
CA ARG A 9 112.72 34.88 -70.28
C ARG A 9 113.26 36.31 -70.23
N ALA A 10 112.82 37.11 -69.25
CA ALA A 10 113.27 38.49 -69.07
C ALA A 10 114.58 38.62 -68.27
N LYS A 11 115.24 37.51 -67.92
CA LYS A 11 116.43 37.54 -67.05
C LYS A 11 117.68 37.90 -67.85
N GLU A 12 118.29 39.02 -67.49
CA GLU A 12 119.59 39.43 -68.01
C GLU A 12 120.74 39.01 -67.08
N PHE A 13 121.88 38.63 -67.67
CA PHE A 13 123.10 38.24 -66.96
C PHE A 13 124.28 39.15 -67.32
N SER A 14 125.11 39.48 -66.34
CA SER A 14 126.36 40.23 -66.55
C SER A 14 127.40 39.40 -67.30
N ARG A 15 128.08 39.98 -68.29
CA ARG A 15 129.13 39.29 -69.06
C ARG A 15 130.46 39.23 -68.30
N ALA A 16 131.14 38.09 -68.33
CA ALA A 16 132.45 37.87 -67.72
C ALA A 16 133.49 37.42 -68.77
N ARG A 17 134.79 37.61 -68.49
CA ARG A 17 135.91 37.37 -69.43
C ARG A 17 136.09 35.89 -69.82
N ARG A 18 135.56 34.96 -69.02
CA ARG A 18 135.30 33.54 -69.32
C ARG A 18 133.90 33.24 -68.81
N GLY A 19 133.02 32.74 -69.67
CA GLY A 19 131.62 32.46 -69.34
C GLY A 19 131.01 31.44 -70.28
N TYR A 20 129.76 31.09 -70.01
CA TYR A 20 128.97 30.20 -70.83
C TYR A 20 128.63 30.84 -72.19
N GLU A 21 128.40 30.01 -73.20
CA GLU A 21 127.97 30.47 -74.52
C GLU A 21 126.57 31.07 -74.43
N VAL A 22 126.44 32.33 -74.87
CA VAL A 22 125.17 33.08 -74.76
C VAL A 22 124.05 32.39 -75.52
N ALA A 23 124.32 31.83 -76.69
CA ALA A 23 123.32 31.12 -77.49
C ALA A 23 122.79 29.87 -76.77
N GLU A 24 123.69 29.02 -76.25
CA GLU A 24 123.34 27.80 -75.51
C GLU A 24 122.55 28.10 -74.24
N VAL A 25 122.97 29.12 -73.47
CA VAL A 25 122.24 29.57 -72.27
C VAL A 25 120.87 30.13 -72.62
N THR A 26 120.75 30.87 -73.72
CA THR A 26 119.46 31.41 -74.17
C THR A 26 118.50 30.28 -74.52
N THR A 27 118.93 29.31 -75.33
CA THR A 27 118.13 28.13 -75.68
C THR A 27 117.72 27.35 -74.43
N PHE A 28 118.66 27.11 -73.50
CA PHE A 28 118.36 26.42 -72.25
C PHE A 28 117.33 27.18 -71.40
N LEU A 29 117.43 28.50 -71.29
CA LEU A 29 116.46 29.31 -70.54
C LEU A 29 115.10 29.39 -71.24
N GLU A 30 115.05 29.31 -72.56
CA GLU A 30 113.81 29.19 -73.32
C GLU A 30 113.11 27.85 -73.04
N ASP A 31 113.85 26.74 -73.06
CA ASP A 31 113.35 25.40 -72.72
C ASP A 31 112.86 25.35 -71.26
N VAL A 32 113.65 25.85 -70.32
CA VAL A 32 113.26 25.93 -68.90
C VAL A 32 112.03 26.82 -68.72
N ALA A 33 111.94 27.95 -69.44
CA ALA A 33 110.75 28.80 -69.39
C ALA A 33 109.51 28.10 -69.96
N ALA A 34 109.65 27.27 -71.00
CA ALA A 34 108.56 26.49 -71.56
C ALA A 34 108.08 25.40 -70.58
N ASP A 35 109.00 24.67 -69.95
CA ASP A 35 108.68 23.66 -68.94
C ASP A 35 107.98 24.27 -67.72
N VAL A 36 108.46 25.43 -67.25
CA VAL A 36 107.83 26.16 -66.14
C VAL A 36 106.43 26.64 -66.51
N ASP A 37 106.21 27.12 -67.73
CA ASP A 37 104.89 27.55 -68.20
C ASP A 37 103.91 26.37 -68.28
N SER A 38 104.39 25.20 -68.73
CA SER A 38 103.64 23.95 -68.72
C SER A 38 103.26 23.54 -67.29
N LEU A 39 104.23 23.52 -66.38
CA LEU A 39 104.02 23.18 -64.96
C LEU A 39 103.06 24.15 -64.26
N GLU A 40 103.17 25.46 -64.51
CA GLU A 40 102.23 26.45 -63.96
C GLU A 40 100.80 26.23 -64.49
N THR A 41 100.68 25.86 -65.76
CA THR A 41 99.40 25.57 -66.39
C THR A 41 98.77 24.30 -65.82
N GLU A 42 99.57 23.23 -65.65
CA GLU A 42 99.15 21.99 -65.01
C GLU A 42 98.77 22.21 -63.55
N LEU A 43 99.56 22.95 -62.78
CA LEU A 43 99.27 23.28 -61.39
C LEU A 43 97.95 24.04 -61.26
N ARG A 44 97.69 25.03 -62.13
CA ARG A 44 96.41 25.73 -62.14
C ARG A 44 95.26 24.79 -62.47
N ARG A 45 95.42 23.92 -63.45
CA ARG A 45 94.41 22.94 -63.85
C ARG A 45 94.08 21.97 -62.71
N GLU A 46 95.10 21.42 -62.06
CA GLU A 46 94.93 20.51 -60.93
C GLU A 46 94.39 21.24 -59.70
N THR A 47 94.76 22.49 -59.45
CA THR A 47 94.17 23.30 -58.37
C THR A 47 92.68 23.54 -58.60
N VAL A 48 92.26 23.87 -59.82
CA VAL A 48 90.83 24.02 -60.16
C VAL A 48 90.10 22.69 -59.98
N ARG A 49 90.71 21.58 -60.42
CA ARG A 49 90.16 20.24 -60.29
C ARG A 49 90.01 19.81 -58.82
N ALA A 50 91.02 20.05 -58.00
CA ALA A 50 91.02 19.78 -56.57
C ALA A 50 89.90 20.56 -55.86
N ASN A 51 89.79 21.87 -56.13
CA ASN A 51 88.71 22.70 -55.61
C ASN A 51 87.31 22.21 -56.04
N ALA A 52 87.17 21.76 -57.29
CA ALA A 52 85.90 21.21 -57.77
C ALA A 52 85.55 19.87 -57.10
N LEU A 53 86.55 19.00 -56.89
CA LEU A 53 86.39 17.74 -56.16
C LEU A 53 86.05 17.98 -54.70
N GLU A 54 86.72 18.91 -54.03
CA GLU A 54 86.45 19.26 -52.63
C GLU A 54 85.02 19.77 -52.45
N ARG A 55 84.53 20.65 -53.34
CA ARG A 55 83.12 21.09 -53.33
C ARG A 55 82.15 19.93 -53.58
N ARG A 56 82.48 18.99 -54.47
CA ARG A 56 81.65 17.80 -54.75
C ARG A 56 81.62 16.82 -53.58
N VAL A 57 82.64 16.79 -52.73
CA VAL A 57 82.68 15.94 -51.52
C VAL A 57 81.96 16.61 -50.36
N GLN A 58 82.11 17.92 -50.19
CA GLN A 58 81.48 18.69 -49.11
C GLN A 58 79.96 18.82 -49.28
N SER A 59 79.47 19.06 -50.50
CA SER A 59 78.03 19.32 -50.72
C SER A 59 77.10 18.15 -50.33
N PRO A 60 77.42 16.88 -50.63
CA PRO A 60 76.64 15.74 -50.16
C PRO A 60 76.68 15.57 -48.65
N GLN A 61 77.83 15.77 -48.00
CA GLN A 61 77.98 15.62 -46.55
C GLN A 61 77.13 16.63 -45.77
N HIS A 62 77.08 17.89 -46.21
CA HIS A 62 76.21 18.90 -45.61
C HIS A 62 74.72 18.61 -45.85
N ALA A 63 74.38 18.08 -47.03
CA ALA A 63 73.01 17.68 -47.34
C ALA A 63 72.56 16.49 -46.47
N GLU A 64 73.42 15.47 -46.32
CA GLU A 64 73.16 14.31 -45.45
C GLU A 64 72.99 14.73 -43.99
N GLY A 65 73.87 15.58 -43.45
CA GLY A 65 73.76 16.07 -42.08
C GLY A 65 72.48 16.88 -41.82
N ASN A 66 72.04 17.69 -42.78
CA ASN A 66 70.77 18.42 -42.68
C ASN A 66 69.55 17.49 -42.74
N VAL A 67 69.61 16.44 -43.56
CA VAL A 67 68.55 15.44 -43.65
C VAL A 67 68.47 14.63 -42.36
N GLU A 68 69.62 14.19 -41.81
CA GLU A 68 69.70 13.47 -40.54
C GLU A 68 69.14 14.32 -39.39
N ALA A 69 69.53 15.60 -39.31
CA ALA A 69 68.99 16.53 -38.32
C ALA A 69 67.48 16.73 -38.46
N ALA A 70 66.97 16.84 -39.71
CA ALA A 70 65.54 16.96 -39.96
C ALA A 70 64.76 15.69 -39.55
N PHE A 71 65.31 14.50 -39.81
CA PHE A 71 64.72 13.24 -39.36
C PHE A 71 64.70 13.12 -37.84
N LEU A 72 65.78 13.50 -37.15
CA LEU A 72 65.84 13.47 -35.69
C LEU A 72 64.81 14.42 -35.10
N ALA A 73 64.74 15.66 -35.60
CA ALA A 73 63.75 16.65 -35.16
C ALA A 73 62.31 16.19 -35.42
N ALA A 74 62.05 15.56 -36.56
CA ALA A 74 60.74 14.98 -36.87
C ALA A 74 60.39 13.82 -35.94
N ALA A 75 61.34 12.95 -35.60
CA ALA A 75 61.16 11.85 -34.67
C ALA A 75 60.87 12.35 -33.24
N GLU A 76 61.61 13.34 -32.77
CA GLU A 76 61.36 13.99 -31.47
C GLU A 76 59.98 14.66 -31.42
N THR A 77 59.60 15.36 -32.49
CA THR A 77 58.29 16.02 -32.59
C THR A 77 57.17 14.98 -32.58
N LYS A 78 57.34 13.88 -33.33
CA LYS A 78 56.39 12.76 -33.32
C LYS A 78 56.25 12.17 -31.92
N GLN A 79 57.36 11.95 -31.21
CA GLN A 79 57.31 11.40 -29.86
C GLN A 79 56.57 12.33 -28.90
N LYS A 80 56.89 13.64 -28.92
CA LYS A 80 56.17 14.64 -28.12
C LYS A 80 54.67 14.66 -28.41
N LEU A 81 54.28 14.58 -29.68
CA LEU A 81 52.85 14.52 -30.07
C LEU A 81 52.17 13.25 -29.55
N ILE A 82 52.86 12.11 -29.54
CA ILE A 82 52.34 10.86 -28.98
C ILE A 82 52.15 11.02 -27.47
N ASP A 83 53.14 11.55 -26.76
CA ASP A 83 53.08 11.72 -25.31
C ASP A 83 51.97 12.70 -24.91
N GLU A 84 51.83 13.82 -25.63
CA GLU A 84 50.74 14.78 -25.43
C GLU A 84 49.36 14.16 -25.71
N ALA A 85 49.24 13.37 -26.78
CA ALA A 85 47.98 12.70 -27.11
C ALA A 85 47.61 11.66 -26.04
N GLN A 86 48.59 10.92 -25.52
CA GLN A 86 48.38 9.98 -24.43
C GLN A 86 47.94 10.67 -23.15
N GLU A 87 48.56 11.79 -22.79
CA GLU A 87 48.21 12.53 -21.58
C GLU A 87 46.81 13.13 -21.68
N ARG A 88 46.46 13.72 -22.83
CA ARG A 88 45.09 14.21 -23.07
C ARG A 88 44.07 13.08 -23.02
N ALA A 89 44.38 11.91 -23.58
CA ALA A 89 43.49 10.75 -23.51
C ALA A 89 43.26 10.30 -22.06
N ARG A 90 44.31 10.29 -21.22
CA ARG A 90 44.18 9.98 -19.79
C ARG A 90 43.30 11.00 -19.07
N GLN A 91 43.51 12.30 -19.33
CA GLN A 91 42.68 13.35 -18.75
C GLN A 91 41.22 13.20 -19.12
N ILE A 92 40.90 12.95 -20.40
CA ILE A 92 39.53 12.70 -20.87
C ILE A 92 38.91 11.50 -20.14
N ILE A 93 39.66 10.41 -19.94
CA ILE A 93 39.15 9.23 -19.22
C ILE A 93 38.87 9.56 -17.75
N ILE A 94 39.74 10.33 -17.09
CA ILE A 94 39.54 10.74 -15.69
C ILE A 94 38.31 11.64 -15.58
N GLU A 95 38.17 12.64 -16.44
CA GLU A 95 37.02 13.54 -16.47
C GLU A 95 35.71 12.80 -16.74
N ALA A 96 35.71 11.88 -17.72
CA ALA A 96 34.53 11.08 -18.03
C ALA A 96 34.11 10.18 -16.85
N ARG A 97 35.08 9.63 -16.11
CA ARG A 97 34.80 8.84 -14.89
C ARG A 97 34.24 9.70 -13.78
N GLN A 98 34.81 10.89 -13.56
CA GLN A 98 34.31 11.83 -12.56
C GLN A 98 32.87 12.25 -12.88
N GLN A 99 32.61 12.64 -14.13
CA GLN A 99 31.27 13.00 -14.58
C GLN A 99 30.28 11.84 -14.47
N ALA A 100 30.70 10.61 -14.77
CA ALA A 100 29.86 9.43 -14.61
C ALA A 100 29.52 9.18 -13.13
N GLU A 101 30.47 9.35 -12.21
CA GLU A 101 30.22 9.22 -10.77
C GLU A 101 29.28 10.32 -10.27
N ASP A 102 29.50 11.57 -10.68
CA ASP A 102 28.64 12.69 -10.33
C ASP A 102 27.21 12.50 -10.85
N LEU A 103 27.06 12.01 -12.10
CA LEU A 103 25.77 11.69 -12.69
C LEU A 103 25.05 10.54 -11.97
N LEU A 104 25.78 9.60 -11.37
CA LEU A 104 25.21 8.44 -10.68
C LEU A 104 24.97 8.67 -9.19
N SER A 105 25.74 9.54 -8.54
CA SER A 105 25.64 9.79 -7.10
C SER A 105 24.30 10.38 -6.70
N ALA A 106 23.84 11.45 -7.37
CA ALA A 106 22.58 12.10 -7.04
C ALA A 106 21.35 11.17 -7.24
N PRO A 107 21.22 10.42 -8.36
CA PRO A 107 20.14 9.44 -8.50
C PRO A 107 20.22 8.29 -7.49
N LYS A 108 21.42 7.80 -7.16
CA LYS A 108 21.59 6.75 -6.12
C LYS A 108 21.13 7.23 -4.76
N GLU A 109 21.52 8.45 -4.36
CA GLU A 109 21.06 9.03 -3.11
C GLU A 109 19.55 9.28 -3.12
N ALA A 110 19.00 9.80 -4.21
CA ALA A 110 17.56 10.00 -4.36
C ALA A 110 16.78 8.68 -4.27
N ALA A 111 17.28 7.62 -4.90
CA ALA A 111 16.69 6.29 -4.82
C ALA A 111 16.75 5.72 -3.40
N HIS A 112 17.88 5.90 -2.70
CA HIS A 112 18.03 5.47 -1.31
C HIS A 112 17.03 6.19 -0.39
N ARG A 113 16.95 7.53 -0.50
CA ARG A 113 15.99 8.33 0.29
C ARG A 113 14.54 7.93 -0.02
N ALA A 114 14.20 7.75 -1.30
CA ALA A 114 12.86 7.30 -1.68
C ALA A 114 12.53 5.91 -1.11
N GLN A 115 13.52 5.01 -1.02
CA GLN A 115 13.35 3.70 -0.42
C GLN A 115 13.15 3.79 1.10
N GLU A 116 13.93 4.62 1.79
CA GLU A 116 13.78 4.89 3.22
C GLU A 116 12.41 5.50 3.53
N ASP A 117 12.00 6.53 2.80
CA ASP A 117 10.70 7.18 2.95
C ASP A 117 9.54 6.21 2.72
N SER A 118 9.64 5.39 1.66
CA SER A 118 8.65 4.35 1.37
C SER A 118 8.55 3.33 2.52
N SER A 119 9.68 2.90 3.06
CA SER A 119 9.72 1.97 4.19
C SER A 119 9.09 2.56 5.46
N ALA A 120 9.34 3.85 5.72
CA ALA A 120 8.76 4.56 6.85
C ALA A 120 7.24 4.71 6.71
N ILE A 121 6.76 5.06 5.52
CA ILE A 121 5.33 5.17 5.21
C ILE A 121 4.64 3.81 5.38
N LEU A 122 5.27 2.72 4.88
CA LEU A 122 4.72 1.37 5.02
C LEU A 122 4.64 0.94 6.50
N LEU A 123 5.66 1.25 7.29
CA LEU A 123 5.66 0.96 8.72
C LEU A 123 4.54 1.72 9.44
N GLN A 124 4.41 3.02 9.17
CA GLN A 124 3.35 3.86 9.74
C GLN A 124 1.95 3.37 9.31
N ALA A 125 1.78 2.98 8.05
CA ALA A 125 0.52 2.44 7.55
C ALA A 125 0.15 1.12 8.24
N LYS A 126 1.14 0.25 8.48
CA LYS A 126 0.96 -0.99 9.23
C LYS A 126 0.54 -0.72 10.67
N GLU A 127 1.20 0.21 11.37
CA GLU A 127 0.84 0.56 12.75
C GLU A 127 -0.58 1.12 12.85
N ARG A 128 -0.98 1.96 11.89
CA ARG A 128 -2.36 2.48 11.78
C ARG A 128 -3.37 1.35 11.55
N LEU A 129 -3.05 0.40 10.67
CA LEU A 129 -3.88 -0.77 10.43
C LEU A 129 -4.04 -1.61 11.71
N ASP A 130 -2.94 -1.88 12.40
CA ASP A 130 -2.93 -2.66 13.64
C ASP A 130 -3.69 -1.95 14.78
N SER A 131 -3.68 -0.61 14.81
CA SER A 131 -4.52 0.17 15.73
C SER A 131 -6.00 0.05 15.36
N ALA A 132 -6.34 0.23 14.09
CA ALA A 132 -7.71 0.14 13.61
C ALA A 132 -8.32 -1.25 13.83
N ILE A 133 -7.53 -2.32 13.65
CA ILE A 133 -7.95 -3.70 13.94
C ILE A 133 -8.25 -3.87 15.44
N ARG A 134 -7.38 -3.34 16.31
CA ARG A 134 -7.60 -3.40 17.77
C ARG A 134 -8.84 -2.61 18.20
N GLU A 135 -9.05 -1.43 17.63
CA GLU A 135 -10.23 -0.61 17.88
C GLU A 135 -11.51 -1.31 17.40
N ALA A 136 -11.49 -1.89 16.19
CA ALA A 136 -12.61 -2.66 15.66
C ALA A 136 -12.97 -3.85 16.54
N ALA A 137 -11.97 -4.62 17.01
CA ALA A 137 -12.19 -5.73 17.93
C ALA A 137 -12.79 -5.27 19.28
N ALA A 138 -12.33 -4.12 19.80
CA ALA A 138 -12.88 -3.56 21.04
C ALA A 138 -14.33 -3.07 20.86
N ILE A 139 -14.68 -2.51 19.70
CA ILE A 139 -16.06 -2.11 19.37
C ILE A 139 -16.95 -3.35 19.25
N GLU A 140 -16.48 -4.40 18.58
CA GLU A 140 -17.21 -5.67 18.45
C GLU A 140 -17.53 -6.28 19.83
N GLU A 141 -16.55 -6.30 20.74
CA GLU A 141 -16.76 -6.84 22.08
C GLU A 141 -17.73 -5.98 22.91
N ARG A 142 -17.66 -4.65 22.79
CA ARG A 142 -18.63 -3.74 23.41
C ARG A 142 -20.03 -3.98 22.86
N ALA A 143 -20.17 -4.12 21.55
CA ALA A 143 -21.46 -4.38 20.92
C ALA A 143 -22.05 -5.74 21.36
N ARG A 144 -21.23 -6.78 21.49
CA ARG A 144 -21.66 -8.09 22.01
C ARG A 144 -22.14 -8.02 23.45
N THR A 145 -21.37 -7.35 24.31
CA THR A 145 -21.73 -7.22 25.73
C THR A 145 -22.99 -6.37 25.92
N GLU A 146 -23.13 -5.28 25.17
CA GLU A 146 -24.34 -4.46 25.17
C GLU A 146 -25.56 -5.23 24.65
N ALA A 147 -25.42 -5.99 23.56
CA ALA A 147 -26.50 -6.84 23.05
C ALA A 147 -26.95 -7.89 24.09
N ALA A 148 -26.01 -8.58 24.74
CA ALA A 148 -26.32 -9.56 25.78
C ALA A 148 -27.03 -8.93 27.00
N ASN A 149 -26.61 -7.73 27.39
CA ASN A 149 -27.28 -6.98 28.46
C ASN A 149 -28.71 -6.60 28.07
N LEU A 150 -28.91 -6.08 26.85
CA LEU A 150 -30.23 -5.72 26.34
C LEU A 150 -31.16 -6.93 26.24
N GLU A 151 -30.67 -8.09 25.81
CA GLU A 151 -31.43 -9.34 25.79
C GLU A 151 -31.85 -9.76 27.20
N THR A 152 -30.94 -9.68 28.16
CA THR A 152 -31.21 -10.00 29.57
C THR A 152 -32.26 -9.05 30.15
N GLU A 153 -32.09 -7.74 29.95
CA GLU A 153 -33.05 -6.75 30.41
C GLU A 153 -34.43 -6.89 29.74
N ALA A 154 -34.47 -7.18 28.44
CA ALA A 154 -35.73 -7.41 27.72
C ALA A 154 -36.43 -8.67 28.24
N ALA A 155 -35.69 -9.75 28.51
CA ALA A 155 -36.23 -10.96 29.11
C ALA A 155 -36.77 -10.71 30.52
N GLU A 156 -36.03 -9.98 31.36
CA GLU A 156 -36.49 -9.61 32.71
C GLU A 156 -37.73 -8.72 32.68
N ARG A 157 -37.73 -7.67 31.84
CA ARG A 157 -38.89 -6.79 31.65
C ARG A 157 -40.12 -7.60 31.22
N SER A 158 -39.95 -8.51 30.26
CA SER A 158 -41.02 -9.39 29.80
C SER A 158 -41.57 -10.27 30.92
N ARG A 159 -40.69 -10.91 31.71
CA ARG A 159 -41.13 -11.71 32.88
C ARG A 159 -41.91 -10.88 33.88
N ARG A 160 -41.40 -9.70 34.26
CA ARG A 160 -42.09 -8.81 35.20
C ARG A 160 -43.47 -8.39 34.70
N THR A 161 -43.60 -8.09 33.40
CA THR A 161 -44.90 -7.73 32.82
C THR A 161 -45.89 -8.90 32.82
N VAL A 162 -45.42 -10.13 32.58
CA VAL A 162 -46.25 -11.34 32.66
C VAL A 162 -46.69 -11.60 34.10
N GLU A 163 -45.75 -11.61 35.04
CA GLU A 163 -46.02 -11.81 36.47
C GLU A 163 -47.00 -10.75 37.02
N GLU A 164 -46.84 -9.49 36.62
CA GLU A 164 -47.76 -8.42 37.01
C GLU A 164 -49.15 -8.60 36.38
N SER A 165 -49.21 -9.02 35.12
CA SER A 165 -50.48 -9.30 34.45
C SER A 165 -51.22 -10.49 35.08
N ASP A 166 -50.50 -11.55 35.44
CA ASP A 166 -51.04 -12.73 36.12
C ASP A 166 -51.55 -12.37 37.52
N ARG A 167 -50.78 -11.57 38.26
CA ARG A 167 -51.21 -11.08 39.58
C ARG A 167 -52.49 -10.26 39.49
N ARG A 168 -52.57 -9.32 38.54
CA ARG A 168 -53.79 -8.51 38.32
C ARG A 168 -54.96 -9.39 37.90
N ALA A 169 -54.74 -10.36 37.00
CA ALA A 169 -55.78 -11.31 36.60
C ALA A 169 -56.29 -12.11 37.81
N GLN A 170 -55.39 -12.62 38.65
CA GLN A 170 -55.74 -13.35 39.86
C GLN A 170 -56.52 -12.48 40.86
N GLU A 171 -56.08 -11.25 41.11
CA GLU A 171 -56.80 -10.28 41.95
C GLU A 171 -58.21 -10.02 41.41
N THR A 172 -58.38 -9.87 40.09
CA THR A 172 -59.71 -9.70 39.47
C THR A 172 -60.59 -10.94 39.58
N ILE A 173 -60.02 -12.14 39.41
CA ILE A 173 -60.74 -13.41 39.56
C ILE A 173 -61.20 -13.58 41.01
N ASP A 174 -60.33 -13.30 41.98
CA ASP A 174 -60.65 -13.45 43.39
C ASP A 174 -61.68 -12.41 43.85
N ALA A 175 -61.60 -11.17 43.36
CA ALA A 175 -62.64 -10.16 43.57
C ALA A 175 -64.00 -10.59 42.97
N ALA A 176 -64.01 -11.09 41.73
CA ALA A 176 -65.23 -11.56 41.07
C ALA A 176 -65.83 -12.78 41.79
N ARG A 177 -65.00 -13.71 42.27
CA ARG A 177 -65.42 -14.86 43.10
C ARG A 177 -66.04 -14.40 44.42
N HIS A 178 -65.43 -13.43 45.07
CA HIS A 178 -65.95 -12.87 46.32
C HIS A 178 -67.31 -12.20 46.10
N GLU A 179 -67.44 -11.38 45.06
CA GLU A 179 -68.72 -10.75 44.69
C GLU A 179 -69.79 -11.79 44.34
N ALA A 180 -69.44 -12.81 43.55
CA ALA A 180 -70.35 -13.90 43.21
C ALA A 180 -70.81 -14.64 44.47
N ALA A 181 -69.91 -14.91 45.43
CA ALA A 181 -70.26 -15.54 46.70
C ALA A 181 -71.24 -14.70 47.52
N ILE A 182 -71.05 -13.38 47.58
CA ILE A 182 -71.99 -12.45 48.24
C ILE A 182 -73.35 -12.51 47.56
N ARG A 183 -73.40 -12.47 46.22
CA ARG A 183 -74.66 -12.52 45.46
C ARG A 183 -75.39 -13.86 45.64
N ILE A 184 -74.65 -14.98 45.61
CA ILE A 184 -75.22 -16.31 45.88
C ILE A 184 -75.78 -16.37 47.29
N ALA A 185 -75.04 -15.88 48.29
CA ALA A 185 -75.52 -15.86 49.68
C ALA A 185 -76.76 -14.97 49.86
N ALA A 186 -76.82 -13.82 49.18
CA ALA A 186 -78.00 -12.96 49.17
C ALA A 186 -79.20 -13.64 48.52
N ALA A 187 -79.01 -14.26 47.35
CA ALA A 187 -80.06 -15.00 46.65
C ALA A 187 -80.55 -16.22 47.45
N GLN A 188 -79.66 -16.92 48.16
CA GLN A 188 -80.03 -18.02 49.05
C GLN A 188 -80.87 -17.54 50.24
N ARG A 189 -80.54 -16.39 50.83
CA ARG A 189 -81.36 -15.77 51.90
C ARG A 189 -82.73 -15.35 51.38
N GLU A 190 -82.77 -14.68 50.24
CA GLU A 190 -84.04 -14.28 49.61
C GLU A 190 -84.89 -15.51 49.26
N SER A 191 -84.28 -16.56 48.72
CA SER A 191 -84.95 -17.84 48.46
C SER A 191 -85.49 -18.50 49.73
N SER A 192 -84.73 -18.49 50.83
CA SER A 192 -85.22 -19.00 52.12
C SER A 192 -86.34 -18.14 52.71
N ASP A 193 -86.26 -16.82 52.55
CA ASP A 193 -87.30 -15.89 53.01
C ASP A 193 -88.59 -16.11 52.20
N VAL A 194 -88.50 -16.26 50.88
CA VAL A 194 -89.63 -16.60 50.01
C VAL A 194 -90.22 -17.96 50.37
N ARG A 195 -89.38 -18.96 50.63
CA ARG A 195 -89.83 -20.30 51.04
C ARG A 195 -90.58 -20.25 52.37
N THR A 196 -90.05 -19.56 53.38
CA THR A 196 -90.72 -19.44 54.68
C THR A 196 -92.04 -18.67 54.58
N ALA A 197 -92.09 -17.62 53.75
CA ALA A 197 -93.34 -16.92 53.43
C ALA A 197 -94.38 -17.85 52.77
N LEU A 198 -93.98 -18.61 51.73
CA LEU A 198 -94.82 -19.60 51.06
C LEU A 198 -95.31 -20.71 52.01
N GLU A 199 -94.43 -21.20 52.89
CA GLU A 199 -94.80 -22.19 53.92
C GLU A 199 -95.84 -21.59 54.89
N SER A 200 -95.68 -20.33 55.29
CA SER A 200 -96.67 -19.63 56.14
C SER A 200 -98.03 -19.45 55.45
N GLU A 201 -98.03 -19.01 54.19
CA GLU A 201 -99.25 -18.87 53.37
C GLU A 201 -99.93 -20.21 53.15
N HIS A 202 -99.17 -21.28 52.88
CA HIS A 202 -99.71 -22.63 52.75
C HIS A 202 -100.36 -23.10 54.05
N THR A 203 -99.75 -22.81 55.19
CA THR A 203 -100.30 -23.16 56.51
C THR A 203 -101.61 -22.42 56.79
N GLU A 204 -101.66 -21.12 56.48
CA GLU A 204 -102.88 -20.31 56.59
C GLU A 204 -103.98 -20.84 55.64
N LEU A 205 -103.61 -21.23 54.42
CA LEU A 205 -104.55 -21.78 53.45
C LEU A 205 -105.10 -23.13 53.91
N LEU A 206 -104.26 -23.99 54.50
CA LEU A 206 -104.70 -25.24 55.13
C LEU A 206 -105.65 -25.00 56.31
N GLU A 207 -105.39 -24.00 57.14
CA GLU A 207 -106.30 -23.62 58.24
C GLU A 207 -107.63 -23.09 57.71
N ARG A 208 -107.61 -22.24 56.66
CA ARG A 208 -108.83 -21.77 55.99
C ARG A 208 -109.62 -22.93 55.42
N VAL A 209 -108.97 -23.85 54.69
CA VAL A 209 -109.61 -25.07 54.14
C VAL A 209 -110.17 -25.93 55.27
N ARG A 210 -109.45 -26.14 56.37
CA ARG A 210 -109.99 -26.84 57.55
C ARG A 210 -111.20 -26.12 58.12
N SER A 211 -111.16 -24.80 58.29
CA SER A 211 -112.30 -24.04 58.81
C SER A 211 -113.51 -24.13 57.87
N LEU A 212 -113.26 -24.14 56.56
CA LEU A 212 -114.28 -24.26 55.52
C LEU A 212 -114.84 -25.69 55.49
N GLN A 213 -114.00 -26.70 55.69
CA GLN A 213 -114.41 -28.09 55.90
C GLN A 213 -115.23 -28.23 57.18
N THR A 214 -114.84 -27.60 58.30
CA THR A 214 -115.62 -27.59 59.54
C THR A 214 -116.95 -26.85 59.35
N ALA A 215 -116.98 -25.75 58.59
CA ALA A 215 -118.20 -25.03 58.26
C ALA A 215 -119.11 -25.85 57.34
N VAL A 216 -118.55 -26.57 56.35
CA VAL A 216 -119.31 -27.47 55.46
C VAL A 216 -119.82 -28.69 56.22
N VAL A 217 -119.02 -29.30 57.09
CA VAL A 217 -119.46 -30.36 58.02
C VAL A 217 -120.54 -29.83 58.94
N GLY A 218 -120.38 -28.61 59.49
CA GLY A 218 -121.41 -27.93 60.26
C GLY A 218 -122.69 -27.67 59.44
N MET A 219 -122.58 -27.30 58.16
CA MET A 219 -123.74 -27.16 57.26
C MET A 219 -124.36 -28.51 56.88
N LEU A 220 -123.58 -29.58 56.76
CA LEU A 220 -124.05 -30.95 56.53
C LEU A 220 -124.74 -31.51 57.78
N GLU A 221 -124.24 -31.22 58.98
CA GLU A 221 -124.86 -31.57 60.26
C GLU A 221 -126.12 -30.73 60.51
N TYR A 222 -126.10 -29.44 60.17
CA TYR A 222 -127.27 -28.57 60.21
C TYR A 222 -128.31 -28.92 59.13
N GLY A 223 -127.88 -29.47 58.00
CA GLY A 223 -128.71 -30.08 56.96
C GLY A 223 -129.30 -31.43 57.39
N ALA A 224 -128.50 -32.28 58.01
CA ALA A 224 -128.91 -33.57 58.56
C ALA A 224 -129.92 -33.42 59.70
N ALA A 225 -129.84 -32.35 60.49
CA ALA A 225 -130.84 -32.00 61.49
C ALA A 225 -132.18 -31.51 60.88
N ARG A 226 -132.26 -31.27 59.57
CA ARG A 226 -133.44 -30.76 58.86
C ARG A 226 -134.02 -31.70 57.80
N SER A 227 -133.39 -32.84 57.54
CA SER A 227 -133.93 -33.89 56.65
C SER A 227 -133.96 -35.23 57.37
N VAL A 228 -135.11 -35.50 58.01
CA VAL A 228 -135.56 -36.86 58.31
C VAL A 228 -135.81 -37.53 56.97
N ASP A 229 -134.80 -38.21 56.43
CA ASP A 229 -134.89 -39.44 55.64
C ASP A 229 -133.55 -39.70 54.93
N LEU A 230 -133.12 -40.97 55.01
CA LEU A 230 -131.99 -41.61 54.31
C LEU A 230 -130.63 -41.59 55.02
N ALA A 231 -130.61 -42.32 56.13
CA ALA A 231 -129.49 -43.20 56.46
C ALA A 231 -129.56 -44.47 55.59
N SER A 232 -128.54 -44.74 54.76
CA SER A 232 -128.07 -46.11 54.48
C SER A 232 -126.76 -46.13 53.69
N ILE A 233 -125.78 -46.85 54.26
CA ILE A 233 -124.62 -47.49 53.61
C ILE A 233 -123.37 -46.62 53.45
N VAL A 234 -122.59 -46.61 54.53
CA VAL A 234 -121.15 -46.43 54.54
C VAL A 234 -120.57 -47.76 55.03
N GLU A 235 -119.71 -48.40 54.23
CA GLU A 235 -118.57 -49.16 54.74
C GLU A 235 -117.38 -49.01 53.77
N PRO A 236 -116.13 -49.07 54.29
CA PRO A 236 -114.93 -48.63 53.60
C PRO A 236 -114.14 -49.81 53.00
N ASP A 237 -113.30 -49.52 52.01
CA ASP A 237 -112.16 -50.40 51.70
C ASP A 237 -110.89 -49.58 51.52
N THR A 238 -109.90 -50.00 52.29
CA THR A 238 -108.51 -49.56 52.37
C THR A 238 -107.65 -50.20 51.28
N ASP A 239 -106.40 -49.74 51.20
CA ASP A 239 -105.27 -50.25 50.40
C ASP A 239 -105.14 -49.73 48.96
N ALA A 240 -103.98 -49.44 48.41
CA ALA A 240 -102.62 -49.21 48.90
C ALA A 240 -101.78 -48.77 47.67
N SER A 241 -100.68 -48.06 47.93
CA SER A 241 -99.44 -48.07 47.13
C SER A 241 -99.42 -47.50 45.71
N GLY A 242 -98.52 -46.52 45.53
CA GLY A 242 -97.40 -46.76 44.62
C GLY A 242 -97.38 -46.03 43.29
N GLU A 243 -96.42 -45.11 43.20
CA GLU A 243 -95.40 -45.04 42.15
C GLU A 243 -95.42 -43.86 41.15
N MET A 244 -94.30 -43.13 41.28
CA MET A 244 -93.44 -42.54 40.26
C MET A 244 -93.84 -41.22 39.59
N GLU A 245 -93.24 -40.20 40.21
CA GLU A 245 -92.77 -38.93 39.69
C GLU A 245 -91.88 -39.10 38.44
N GLU A 246 -92.26 -38.41 37.37
CA GLU A 246 -91.54 -38.26 36.11
C GLU A 246 -91.48 -36.75 35.83
N ALA A 247 -90.29 -36.17 35.68
CA ALA A 247 -89.91 -35.22 34.61
C ALA A 247 -88.71 -34.30 34.97
N SER A 248 -87.65 -34.49 34.17
CA SER A 248 -86.68 -33.49 33.63
C SER A 248 -85.65 -32.84 34.54
#